data_AF-A0A957DUD6-F1
#
_entry.id   AF-A0A957DUD6-F1
#
_cell.length_a   1.000
_cell.length_b   1.000
_cell.length_c   1.000
_cell.angle_alpha   90.00
_cell.angle_beta   90.00
_cell.angle_gamma   90.00
#
_symmetry.space_group_name_H-M   'P 1'
#
loop_
_entity.id
_entity.type
_entity.pdbx_description
1 polymer ?
#
loop_
_entity_poly.entity_id
_entity_poly.type
_entity_poly.pdbx_seq_one_letter_code
_entity_poly.pdbx_strand_id
1 'polypeptide(L)'
;FPLPGALVNSWWRRWHTFAPRQLPPLDQKLLQEQLFVSQYQLKTIPVRHGRRLIIGCVGKITLRAGKLPPDTCHTITTLARYATYCGSGKHTTQGMGLTIAD
;
A
#
# COMPACT_ATOMS: atom_id res chain seq x y z
N PHE A 1 9.43 -4.66 6.30
CA PHE A 1 8.66 -5.45 5.31
C PHE A 1 7.30 -4.78 5.09
N PRO A 2 6.82 -4.63 3.84
CA PRO A 2 5.57 -3.92 3.54
C PRO A 2 4.36 -4.81 3.78
N LEU A 3 3.75 -4.70 4.96
CA LEU A 3 2.57 -5.50 5.33
C LEU A 3 1.33 -5.10 4.51
N PRO A 4 0.49 -6.04 4.02
CA PRO A 4 -0.67 -5.74 3.19
C PRO A 4 -1.62 -4.71 3.82
N GLY A 5 -2.01 -4.92 5.08
CA GLY A 5 -2.88 -3.98 5.80
C GLY A 5 -2.28 -2.58 5.95
N ALA A 6 -0.95 -2.47 6.11
CA ALA A 6 -0.28 -1.18 6.20
C ALA A 6 -0.26 -0.44 4.86
N LEU A 7 -0.05 -1.16 3.74
CA LEU A 7 -0.14 -0.61 2.39
C LEU A 7 -1.55 -0.08 2.11
N VAL A 8 -2.56 -0.94 2.28
CA VAL A 8 -3.98 -0.59 2.04
C VAL A 8 -4.40 0.60 2.89
N ASN A 9 -4.09 0.60 4.19
CA ASN A 9 -4.41 1.73 5.07
C ASN A 9 -3.68 3.02 4.67
N SER A 10 -2.43 2.91 4.18
CA SER A 10 -1.68 4.07 3.70
C SER A 10 -2.33 4.70 2.46
N TRP A 11 -2.83 3.89 1.52
CA TRP A 11 -3.56 4.37 0.34
C TRP A 11 -4.95 4.90 0.70
N TRP A 12 -5.68 4.16 1.54
CA TRP A 12 -7.01 4.51 2.03
C TRP A 12 -7.07 5.91 2.65
N ARG A 13 -6.17 6.20 3.60
CA ARG A 13 -6.13 7.52 4.26
C ARG A 13 -5.88 8.66 3.26
N ARG A 14 -5.00 8.45 2.28
CA ARG A 14 -4.68 9.47 1.28
C ARG A 14 -5.80 9.64 0.26
N TRP A 15 -6.46 8.56 -0.13
CA TRP A 15 -7.69 8.63 -0.92
C TRP A 15 -8.72 9.49 -0.21
N HIS A 16 -9.01 9.21 1.07
CA HIS A 16 -9.97 10.01 1.85
C HIS A 16 -9.55 11.45 2.14
N THR A 17 -8.27 11.80 1.96
CA THR A 17 -7.78 13.17 2.10
C THR A 17 -7.92 13.96 0.81
N PHE A 18 -7.72 13.33 -0.35
CA PHE A 18 -7.53 14.03 -1.62
C PHE A 18 -8.56 13.69 -2.71
N ALA A 19 -9.18 12.51 -2.67
CA ALA A 19 -10.13 12.10 -3.69
C ALA A 19 -11.54 12.64 -3.37
N PRO A 20 -12.29 13.13 -4.37
CA PRO A 20 -13.61 13.71 -4.14
C PRO A 20 -14.68 12.66 -3.80
N ARG A 21 -14.46 11.39 -4.15
CA ARG A 21 -15.41 10.29 -3.94
C ARG A 21 -15.01 9.48 -2.73
N GLN A 22 -15.93 9.29 -1.78
CA GLN A 22 -15.70 8.35 -0.68
C GLN A 22 -15.77 6.90 -1.15
N LEU A 23 -14.92 6.04 -0.58
CA LEU A 23 -14.94 4.60 -0.82
C LEU A 23 -15.72 3.88 0.29
N PRO A 24 -16.24 2.66 0.02
CA PRO A 24 -16.87 1.83 1.05
C PRO A 24 -15.86 1.45 2.15
N PRO A 25 -16.25 1.51 3.44
CA PRO A 25 -15.32 1.23 4.53
C PRO A 25 -14.71 -0.17 4.42
N LEU A 26 -13.44 -0.27 4.81
CA LEU A 26 -12.71 -1.53 4.83
C LEU A 26 -12.67 -2.11 6.24
N ASP A 27 -13.13 -3.35 6.39
CA ASP A 27 -12.96 -4.11 7.63
C ASP A 27 -11.48 -4.50 7.79
N GLN A 28 -10.81 -3.87 8.76
CA GLN A 28 -9.38 -4.10 9.00
C GLN A 28 -9.08 -5.52 9.47
N LYS A 29 -9.97 -6.14 10.23
CA LYS A 29 -9.77 -7.51 10.73
C LYS A 29 -9.87 -8.48 9.55
N LEU A 30 -10.90 -8.32 8.72
CA LEU A 30 -11.06 -9.13 7.52
C LEU A 30 -9.89 -8.96 6.54
N LEU A 31 -9.38 -7.75 6.36
CA LEU A 31 -8.18 -7.51 5.54
C LEU A 31 -6.95 -8.24 6.09
N GLN A 32 -6.75 -8.23 7.42
CA GLN A 32 -5.63 -8.96 8.03
C GLN A 32 -5.77 -10.48 7.85
N GLU A 33 -7.00 -10.99 7.90
CA GLU A 33 -7.30 -12.42 7.80
C GLU A 33 -7.36 -12.94 6.36
N GLN A 34 -7.61 -12.09 5.36
CA GLN A 34 -7.91 -12.52 3.98
C GLN A 34 -7.07 -11.83 2.90
N LEU A 35 -6.13 -10.93 3.24
CA LEU A 35 -5.21 -10.34 2.28
C LEU A 35 -3.76 -10.72 2.58
N PHE A 36 -3.16 -11.48 1.69
CA PHE A 36 -1.86 -12.11 1.92
C PHE A 36 -0.82 -11.70 0.89
N VAL A 37 0.45 -11.89 1.23
CA VAL A 37 1.56 -11.81 0.28
C VAL A 37 1.73 -13.18 -0.35
N SER A 38 1.42 -13.34 -1.63
CA SER A 38 1.61 -14.61 -2.34
C SER A 38 2.99 -14.75 -2.97
N GLN A 39 3.65 -13.62 -3.26
CA GLN A 39 5.00 -13.59 -3.81
C GLN A 39 5.68 -12.28 -3.41
N TYR A 40 6.98 -12.32 -3.18
CA TYR A 40 7.77 -11.12 -2.97
C TYR A 40 9.19 -11.32 -3.50
N GLN A 41 9.75 -10.24 -4.06
CA GLN A 41 11.17 -10.10 -4.34
C GLN A 41 11.56 -8.70 -3.87
N LEU A 42 12.01 -8.61 -2.62
CA LEU A 42 12.28 -7.34 -1.95
C LEU A 42 13.71 -7.31 -1.44
N LYS A 43 14.34 -6.14 -1.53
CA LYS A 43 15.58 -5.83 -0.83
C LYS A 43 15.40 -4.61 0.04
N THR A 44 15.98 -4.61 1.23
CA THR A 44 16.07 -3.42 2.07
C THR A 44 17.12 -2.48 1.50
N ILE A 45 16.85 -1.18 1.53
CA ILE A 45 17.81 -0.16 1.12
C ILE A 45 17.89 0.94 2.18
N PRO A 46 19.10 1.35 2.61
CA PRO A 46 19.26 2.54 3.42
C PRO A 46 19.12 3.79 2.54
N VAL A 47 18.31 4.74 2.99
CA VAL A 47 18.14 6.05 2.35
C VAL A 47 18.55 7.13 3.34
N ARG A 48 19.48 8.01 2.95
CA ARG A 48 19.84 9.17 3.75
C ARG A 48 18.76 10.24 3.59
N HIS A 49 18.20 10.68 4.72
CA HIS A 49 17.26 11.79 4.81
C HIS A 49 17.84 12.82 5.78
N GLY A 50 18.54 13.81 5.23
CA GLY A 50 19.38 14.73 6.00
C GLY A 50 20.45 13.97 6.78
N ARG A 51 20.47 14.16 8.12
CA ARG A 51 21.40 13.45 9.03
C ARG A 51 20.90 12.06 9.46
N ARG A 52 19.67 11.67 9.11
CA ARG A 52 19.07 10.39 9.51
C ARG A 52 19.23 9.34 8.40
N LEU A 53 19.45 8.10 8.80
CA LEU A 53 19.35 6.94 7.91
C LEU A 53 17.97 6.29 8.09
N ILE A 54 17.21 6.15 7.02
CA ILE A 54 15.92 5.45 7.02
C ILE A 54 16.10 4.14 6.27
N ILE A 55 15.65 3.03 6.86
CA ILE A 55 15.62 1.73 6.18
C ILE A 55 14.28 1.58 5.46
N GLY A 56 14.33 1.57 4.14
CA GLY A 56 13.19 1.26 3.27
C GLY A 56 13.35 -0.11 2.59
N CYS A 57 12.48 -0.39 1.63
CA CYS A 57 12.63 -1.53 0.73
C CYS A 57 12.21 -1.18 -0.70
N VAL A 58 12.81 -1.86 -1.66
CA VAL A 58 12.45 -1.80 -3.09
C VAL A 58 12.31 -3.20 -3.64
N GLY A 59 11.50 -3.33 -4.69
CA GLY A 59 11.25 -4.59 -5.38
C GLY A 59 9.77 -4.79 -5.65
N LYS A 60 9.37 -6.05 -5.82
CA LYS A 60 8.01 -6.43 -6.20
C LYS A 60 7.34 -7.24 -5.09
N ILE A 61 6.03 -7.05 -4.94
CA ILE A 61 5.19 -7.83 -4.05
C ILE A 61 3.86 -8.11 -4.75
N THR A 62 3.38 -9.34 -4.62
CA THR A 62 2.07 -9.74 -5.11
C THR A 62 1.15 -9.96 -3.92
N LEU A 63 0.05 -9.20 -3.90
CA LEU A 63 -1.00 -9.38 -2.90
C LEU A 63 -2.10 -10.28 -3.47
N ARG A 64 -2.53 -11.26 -2.67
CA ARG A 64 -3.60 -12.19 -3.02
C ARG A 64 -4.74 -12.07 -2.03
N ALA A 65 -5.94 -11.88 -2.56
CA ALA A 65 -7.18 -11.97 -1.81
C ALA A 65 -7.57 -13.44 -1.59
N GLY A 66 -7.93 -13.78 -0.36
CA GLY A 66 -8.62 -15.01 0.02
C GLY A 66 -10.12 -14.85 -0.18
N LYS A 67 -10.91 -15.09 0.87
CA LYS A 67 -12.37 -14.93 0.87
C LYS A 67 -12.77 -13.48 1.17
N LEU A 68 -12.33 -12.53 0.34
CA LEU A 68 -12.77 -11.15 0.41
C LEU A 68 -14.04 -10.94 -0.43
N PRO A 69 -15.01 -10.14 0.04
CA PRO A 69 -16.15 -9.74 -0.77
C PRO A 69 -15.70 -9.04 -2.07
N PRO A 70 -16.41 -9.23 -3.20
CA PRO A 70 -16.05 -8.60 -4.46
C PRO A 70 -15.87 -7.07 -4.37
N ASP A 71 -16.74 -6.37 -3.64
CA ASP A 71 -16.64 -4.91 -3.47
C ASP A 71 -15.39 -4.48 -2.70
N THR A 72 -14.98 -5.28 -1.70
CA THR A 72 -13.73 -5.09 -0.98
C THR A 72 -12.53 -5.29 -1.92
N CYS A 73 -12.56 -6.31 -2.76
CA CYS A 73 -11.54 -6.53 -3.79
C CYS A 73 -11.44 -5.35 -4.75
N HIS A 74 -12.57 -4.87 -5.29
CA HIS A 74 -12.60 -3.69 -6.18
C HIS A 74 -12.03 -2.44 -5.51
N THR A 75 -12.37 -2.23 -4.24
CA THR A 75 -11.85 -1.11 -3.45
C THR A 75 -10.33 -1.21 -3.28
N ILE A 76 -9.80 -2.38 -2.93
CA ILE A 76 -8.35 -2.60 -2.80
C ILE A 76 -7.64 -2.41 -4.14
N THR A 77 -8.17 -2.95 -5.23
CA THR A 77 -7.60 -2.77 -6.58
C THR A 77 -7.58 -1.30 -6.99
N THR A 78 -8.64 -0.55 -6.69
CA THR A 78 -8.70 0.89 -6.94
C THR A 78 -7.61 1.63 -6.16
N LEU A 79 -7.44 1.32 -4.88
CA LEU A 79 -6.41 1.91 -4.02
C LEU A 79 -5.00 1.54 -4.47
N ALA A 80 -4.78 0.30 -4.91
CA ALA A 80 -3.50 -0.16 -5.44
C ALA A 80 -3.13 0.62 -6.72
N ARG A 81 -4.07 0.83 -7.65
CA ARG A 81 -3.85 1.67 -8.83
C ARG A 81 -3.55 3.12 -8.45
N TYR A 82 -4.26 3.65 -7.45
CA TYR A 82 -4.03 4.98 -6.89
C TYR A 82 -2.64 5.13 -6.23
N ALA A 83 -2.02 4.04 -5.77
CA ALA A 83 -0.67 4.05 -5.20
C ALA A 83 0.38 4.64 -6.16
N THR A 84 0.16 4.53 -7.47
CA THR A 84 1.00 5.13 -8.53
C THR A 84 1.12 6.66 -8.37
N TYR A 85 0.06 7.30 -7.89
CA TYR A 85 0.00 8.75 -7.73
C TYR A 85 0.39 9.19 -6.32
N CYS A 86 -0.09 8.47 -5.30
CA CYS A 86 0.13 8.91 -3.93
C CYS A 86 1.44 8.36 -3.32
N GLY A 87 1.97 7.23 -3.80
CA GLY A 87 3.04 6.44 -3.21
C GLY A 87 2.56 5.51 -2.09
N SER A 88 3.46 4.97 -1.26
CA SER A 88 3.18 4.12 -0.10
C SER A 88 4.02 4.53 1.11
N GLY A 89 3.41 4.63 2.29
CA GLY A 89 4.12 4.88 3.54
C GLY A 89 4.36 6.37 3.83
N LYS A 90 5.61 6.75 4.08
CA LYS A 90 6.04 8.10 4.54
C LYS A 90 7.03 8.70 3.55
N HIS A 91 7.20 10.02 3.59
CA HIS A 91 8.15 10.79 2.77
C HIS A 91 7.93 10.63 1.26
N THR A 92 6.68 10.41 0.83
CA THR A 92 6.34 10.24 -0.59
C THR A 92 6.55 11.49 -1.42
N THR A 93 6.45 12.68 -0.80
CA THR A 93 6.80 13.96 -1.42
C THR A 93 8.31 14.13 -1.67
N GLN A 94 9.14 13.24 -1.13
CA GLN A 94 10.60 13.26 -1.27
C GLN A 94 11.11 12.08 -2.10
N GLY A 95 10.25 11.45 -2.90
CA GLY A 95 10.59 10.33 -3.77
C GLY A 95 10.62 8.96 -3.09
N MET A 96 10.32 8.85 -1.79
CA MET A 96 10.24 7.55 -1.13
C MET A 96 8.89 6.87 -1.38
N GLY A 97 8.87 5.55 -1.36
CA GLY A 97 7.61 4.80 -1.40
C GLY A 97 6.85 4.88 -2.73
N LEU A 98 7.49 5.29 -3.84
CA LEU A 98 6.90 5.14 -5.17
C LEU A 98 6.44 3.68 -5.34
N THR A 99 5.17 3.49 -5.69
CA THR A 99 4.54 2.17 -5.81
C THR A 99 3.72 2.18 -7.08
N ILE A 100 3.93 1.21 -7.95
CA ILE A 100 3.19 1.08 -9.21
C ILE A 100 2.44 -0.24 -9.12
N ALA A 101 1.16 -0.23 -9.49
CA ALA A 101 0.37 -1.45 -9.63
C ALA A 101 0.46 -1.93 -11.09
N ASP A 102 1.01 -3.13 -11.27
CA ASP A 102 1.04 -3.86 -12.55
C ASP A 102 -0.28 -4.61 -12.77
#